data_AF-A0A6B0XT56-F1
#
_entry.id   AF-A0A6B0XT56-F1
#
_cell.length_a   1.000
_cell.length_b   1.000
_cell.length_c   1.000
_cell.angle_alpha   90.00
_cell.angle_beta   90.00
_cell.angle_gamma   90.00
#
_symmetry.space_group_name_H-M   'P 1'
#
loop_
_entity.id
_entity.type
_entity.pdbx_description
1 polymer ?
#
loop_
_entity_poly.entity_id
_entity_poly.type
_entity_poly.pdbx_seq_one_letter_code
_entity_poly.pdbx_strand_id
1 'polypeptide(L)' 'MTRFRSHFLPRTPTGRRLVVLFLVLFAFTQPPLVYWIGNRVEPWIGGLPFLYVYLLVVYVLLIGVLIRVQRRGL' A
#
# COMPACT_ATOMS: atom_id res chain seq x y z
N MET A 1 -1.04 -32.66 -18.94
CA MET A 1 -1.45 -31.87 -17.76
C MET A 1 -1.43 -30.39 -18.10
N THR A 2 -2.57 -29.82 -18.46
CA THR A 2 -2.70 -28.37 -18.70
C THR A 2 -2.65 -27.63 -17.36
N ARG A 3 -1.53 -26.96 -17.09
CA ARG A 3 -1.33 -26.18 -15.86
C ARG A 3 -2.15 -24.90 -15.97
N PHE A 4 -3.38 -24.90 -15.46
CA PHE A 4 -4.19 -23.69 -15.36
C PHE A 4 -3.44 -22.67 -14.48
N ARG A 5 -3.01 -21.56 -15.09
CA ARG A 5 -2.29 -20.50 -14.37
C ARG A 5 -3.30 -19.80 -13.46
N SER A 6 -3.17 -20.01 -12.14
CA SER A 6 -4.06 -19.42 -11.12
C SER A 6 -4.38 -17.95 -11.42
N HIS A 7 -5.66 -17.59 -11.35
CA HIS A 7 -6.11 -16.20 -11.51
C HIS A 7 -5.73 -15.33 -10.29
N PHE A 8 -5.44 -15.95 -9.15
CA PHE A 8 -5.02 -15.27 -7.92
C PHE A 8 -3.59 -14.72 -7.97
N LEU A 9 -2.79 -15.10 -8.99
CA LEU A 9 -1.43 -14.62 -9.15
C LEU A 9 -1.33 -13.67 -10.35
N PRO A 10 -0.66 -12.51 -10.21
CA PRO A 10 -0.47 -11.58 -11.32
C PRO A 10 0.28 -12.25 -12.48
N ARG A 11 -0.39 -12.29 -13.63
CA ARG A 11 0.10 -12.95 -14.86
C ARG A 11 1.05 -12.08 -15.66
N THR A 12 0.99 -10.75 -15.45
CA THR A 12 1.79 -9.73 -16.14
C THR A 12 2.90 -9.19 -15.23
N PRO A 13 4.05 -8.76 -15.80
CA PRO A 13 5.11 -8.11 -15.02
C PRO A 13 4.62 -6.82 -14.36
N THR A 14 3.72 -6.08 -15.02
CA THR A 14 3.09 -4.88 -14.49
C THR A 14 2.22 -5.21 -13.26
N GLY A 15 1.40 -6.25 -13.32
CA GLY A 15 0.59 -6.70 -12.18
C GLY A 15 1.46 -7.11 -11.01
N ARG A 16 2.57 -7.83 -11.26
CA ARG A 16 3.54 -8.20 -10.21
C ARG A 16 4.13 -6.99 -9.52
N ARG A 17 4.55 -5.97 -10.28
CA ARG A 17 5.07 -4.72 -9.72
C ARG A 17 4.03 -3.99 -8.87
N LEU A 18 2.77 -3.96 -9.30
CA LEU A 18 1.69 -3.32 -8.54
C LEU A 18 1.35 -4.08 -7.25
N VAL A 19 1.38 -5.42 -7.27
CA VAL A 19 1.23 -6.24 -6.06
C VAL A 19 2.37 -5.98 -5.08
N VAL A 20 3.62 -6.00 -5.56
CA VAL A 20 4.78 -5.69 -4.69
C VAL A 20 4.66 -4.28 -4.12
N LEU A 21 4.31 -3.30 -4.95
CA LEU A 21 4.11 -1.92 -4.49
C LEU A 21 3.00 -1.83 -3.43
N PHE A 22 1.87 -2.50 -3.64
CA PHE A 22 0.79 -2.58 -2.68
C PHE A 22 1.26 -3.20 -1.36
N LEU A 23 1.96 -4.33 -1.41
CA LEU A 23 2.45 -5.02 -0.21
C LEU A 23 3.46 -4.18 0.57
N VAL A 24 4.36 -3.48 -0.13
CA VAL A 24 5.31 -2.55 0.49
C VAL A 24 4.57 -1.42 1.19
N LEU A 25 3.65 -0.73 0.50
CA LEU A 25 2.83 0.34 1.09
C LEU A 25 1.97 -0.17 2.25
N PHE A 26 1.41 -1.36 2.13
CA PHE A 26 0.60 -1.99 3.17
C PHE A 26 1.44 -2.30 4.42
N ALA A 27 2.71 -2.70 4.25
CA ALA A 27 3.60 -2.92 5.38
C ALA A 27 3.74 -1.65 6.23
N PHE A 28 3.80 -0.47 5.62
CA PHE A 28 3.87 0.83 6.31
C PHE A 28 2.63 1.14 7.16
N THR A 29 1.50 0.45 6.96
CA THR A 29 0.31 0.58 7.82
C THR A 29 0.27 -0.45 8.94
N GLN A 30 1.23 -1.36 9.01
CA GLN A 30 1.24 -2.43 10.01
C GLN A 30 1.96 -2.03 11.31
N PRO A 31 1.56 -2.60 12.46
CA PRO A 31 2.10 -2.29 13.78
C PRO A 31 3.63 -2.26 13.93
N PRO A 32 4.47 -3.11 13.30
CA PRO A 32 5.91 -2.92 13.47
C PRO A 32 6.40 -1.60 12.85
N LEU A 33 5.95 -1.25 11.64
CA LEU A 33 6.44 -0.05 10.94
C LEU A 33 5.76 1.23 11.42
N VAL A 34 4.45 1.18 11.70
CA VAL A 34 3.73 2.33 12.27
C VAL A 34 4.32 2.70 13.62
N TYR A 35 4.63 1.71 14.47
CA TYR A 35 5.25 2.01 15.75
C TYR A 35 6.71 2.45 15.61
N TRP A 36 7.45 1.91 14.65
CA TRP A 36 8.83 2.34 14.43
C TRP A 36 8.93 3.78 13.89
N ILE A 37 8.01 4.18 13.01
CA ILE A 37 8.03 5.49 12.32
C ILE A 37 7.27 6.57 13.10
N GLY A 38 6.12 6.20 13.69
CA GLY A 38 5.10 7.15 14.14
C GLY A 38 4.46 6.80 15.47
N ASN A 39 5.14 6.08 16.38
CA ASN A 39 4.65 5.83 17.75
C ASN A 39 4.68 7.07 18.66
N ARG A 40 4.49 8.26 18.09
CA ARG A 40 4.54 9.53 18.80
C ARG A 40 3.43 10.42 18.25
N VAL A 41 2.69 11.04 19.17
CA VAL A 41 1.66 12.06 18.84
C VAL A 41 2.32 13.34 18.33
N GLU A 42 3.58 13.56 18.70
CA GLU A 42 4.44 14.64 18.22
C GLU A 42 5.49 14.08 17.24
N PRO A 43 5.84 14.78 16.14
CA PRO A 43 5.54 16.18 15.85
C PRO A 43 4.13 16.42 15.29
N TRP A 44 3.73 17.69 15.21
CA TRP A 44 2.47 18.11 14.59
C TRP A 44 2.77 18.65 13.18
N ILE A 45 1.93 18.29 12.21
CA ILE A 45 1.95 18.85 10.85
C ILE A 45 0.65 19.62 10.65
N GLY A 46 0.73 20.95 10.57
CA GLY A 46 -0.43 21.80 10.30
C GLY A 46 -1.57 21.66 11.32
N GLY A 47 -1.24 21.40 12.59
CA GLY A 47 -2.25 21.21 13.65
C GLY A 47 -2.80 19.78 13.76
N LEU A 48 -2.29 18.82 12.99
CA LEU A 48 -2.61 17.40 13.11
C LEU A 48 -1.39 16.60 13.59
N PRO A 49 -1.58 15.56 14.44
CA PRO A 49 -0.50 14.63 14.77
C PRO A 49 0.16 14.03 13.52
N PHE A 50 1.49 13.96 13.52
CA PHE A 50 2.28 13.40 12.42
C PHE A 50 1.77 12.02 11.98
N LEU A 51 1.46 11.17 12.96
CA LEU A 51 0.93 9.81 12.71
C LEU A 51 -0.30 9.84 11.79
N TYR A 52 -1.22 10.78 11.99
CA TYR A 52 -2.45 10.87 11.21
C TYR A 52 -2.16 11.30 9.77
N VAL A 53 -1.30 12.31 9.60
CA VAL A 53 -0.91 12.79 8.25
C VAL A 53 -0.13 11.72 7.50
N TYR A 54 0.79 11.03 8.18
CA TYR A 54 1.54 9.91 7.65
C TYR A 54 0.60 8.80 7.16
N LEU A 55 -0.31 8.31 8.01
CA LEU A 55 -1.23 7.25 7.63
C LEU A 55 -2.17 7.69 6.51
N LEU A 56 -2.65 8.94 6.54
CA LEU A 56 -3.48 9.50 5.47
C LEU A 56 -2.77 9.40 4.12
N VAL A 57 -1.51 9.83 4.04
CA VAL A 57 -0.71 9.75 2.81
C VAL A 57 -0.56 8.29 2.35
N VAL A 58 -0.22 7.37 3.24
CA VAL A 58 -0.06 5.95 2.88
C VAL A 58 -1.38 5.35 2.38
N TYR A 59 -2.50 5.64 3.02
CA TYR A 59 -3.82 5.17 2.57
C TYR A 59 -4.22 5.74 1.21
N VAL A 60 -3.98 7.04 0.96
CA VAL A 60 -4.22 7.65 -0.36
C VAL A 60 -3.38 6.95 -1.44
N LEU A 61 -2.11 6.64 -1.14
CA LEU A 61 -1.25 5.89 -2.07
C LEU A 61 -1.77 4.46 -2.32
N LEU A 62 -2.21 3.74 -1.29
CA LEU A 62 -2.81 2.41 -1.42
C LEU A 62 -4.05 2.44 -2.30
N ILE A 63 -4.98 3.38 -2.05
CA ILE A 63 -6.17 3.58 -2.88
C ILE A 63 -5.77 3.90 -4.32
N GLY A 64 -4.76 4.76 -4.51
CA GLY A 64 -4.22 5.09 -5.84
C GLY A 64 -3.69 3.85 -6.59
N VAL A 65 -3.03 2.93 -5.90
CA VAL A 65 -2.60 1.64 -6.49
C VAL A 65 -3.80 0.80 -6.92
N LEU A 66 -4.84 0.68 -6.07
CA LEU A 66 -6.05 -0.07 -6.40
C LEU A 66 -6.80 0.53 -7.59
N ILE A 67 -6.96 1.86 -7.63
CA ILE A 67 -7.55 2.57 -8.77
C ILE A 67 -6.73 2.31 -10.03
N ARG A 68 -5.40 2.31 -9.94
CA ARG A 68 -4.51 2.06 -11.09
C ARG A 68 -4.62 0.62 -11.60
N VAL A 69 -4.75 -0.36 -10.71
CA VAL A 69 -5.01 -1.77 -11.08
C VAL A 69 -6.34 -1.86 -11.81
N GLN A 70 -7.42 -1.31 -11.22
CA GLN A 70 -8.76 -1.31 -11.80
C GLN A 70 -8.80 -0.67 -13.20
N ARG A 71 -8.17 0.51 -13.35
CA ARG A 71 -8.11 1.23 -14.64
C ARG A 71 -7.34 0.49 -15.73
N ARG A 72 -6.50 -0.48 -15.37
CA ARG A 72 -5.68 -1.26 -16.32
C ARG A 72 -6.26 -2.65 -16.60
N GLY A 73 -7.37 -3.03 -15.95
CA GLY A 73 -7.97 -4.36 -16.06
C GLY A 73 -7.00 -5.48 -15.66
N LEU A 74 -6.17 -5.21 -14.64
CA LEU A 74 -5.11 -6.11 -14.16
C LEU A 74 -5.55 -6.98 -12.99
#